data_AF-A0A852HVF5-F1
#
_entry.id   AF-A0A852HVF5-F1
#
_cell.length_a   1.000
_cell.length_b   1.000
_cell.length_c   1.000
_cell.angle_alpha   90.00
_cell.angle_beta   90.00
_cell.angle_gamma   90.00
#
_symmetry.space_group_name_H-M   'P 1'
#
loop_
_entity.id
_entity.type
_entity.pdbx_description
1 polymer ?
#
loop_
_entity_poly.entity_id
_entity_poly.type
_entity_poly.pdbx_seq_one_letter_code
_entity_poly.pdbx_strand_id
1 'polypeptide(L)'
;LKMAAPAAGPAGPVPVLRIVAECGRSRARAGELRLPHGNVPCPVFMPVGTRGTAKGLTAAQLAALGCRICLGNTFHLGTRPGAELVRRAGGLHGFMDWPHNLLTDSGGFQMVSLLELSEVSEEGVRFQPPHGGEQILLSPEKSMEIQNALGADIVMQLDDVVSSTTTGPRVEEAMHRSVRWLDRCLAAHARPQQQLLFAIVQGGLDPDLRLRCIQAMTQRDVPGFAIGGLSGGEDKAQFWRTVKLSTELLPRDKPRYLMGVGYATDLVVCVALGCDMFDCVFPTRTARFGSALVPWGSLQLKNHQFAKDFRPIDADCGCPTCQRYSRAYLHALLRSNTAALHLLTLHNVAYQV
;
A
#
# COMPACT_ATOMS: atom_id res chain seq x y z
N LEU A 1 12.38 -6.13 -53.54
CA LEU A 1 12.83 -5.03 -52.64
C LEU A 1 12.80 -5.55 -51.20
N LYS A 2 13.96 -5.83 -50.61
CA LYS A 2 14.08 -6.18 -49.18
C LYS A 2 13.94 -4.89 -48.37
N MET A 3 12.87 -4.74 -47.60
CA MET A 3 12.77 -3.67 -46.61
C MET A 3 13.65 -4.04 -45.42
N ALA A 4 14.67 -3.21 -45.17
CA ALA A 4 15.51 -3.29 -43.99
C ALA A 4 14.68 -2.92 -42.75
N ALA A 5 14.76 -3.73 -41.69
CA ALA A 5 14.26 -3.36 -40.38
C ALA A 5 15.09 -2.18 -39.83
N PRO A 6 14.45 -1.19 -39.16
CA PRO A 6 15.19 -0.08 -38.60
C PRO A 6 16.08 -0.58 -37.46
N ALA A 7 17.34 -0.16 -37.47
CA ALA A 7 18.28 -0.43 -36.40
C ALA A 7 17.76 0.17 -35.09
N ALA A 8 17.57 -0.68 -34.07
CA ALA A 8 17.30 -0.22 -32.72
C ALA A 8 18.52 0.54 -32.20
N GLY A 9 18.37 1.86 -32.00
CA GLY A 9 19.33 2.64 -31.23
C GLY A 9 19.47 2.09 -29.80
N PRO A 10 20.51 2.50 -29.05
CA PRO A 10 20.70 2.03 -27.68
C PRO A 10 19.43 2.35 -26.87
N ALA A 11 18.76 1.32 -26.37
CA ALA A 11 17.57 1.47 -25.57
C ALA A 11 17.93 2.27 -24.32
N GLY A 12 17.33 3.46 -24.16
CA GLY A 12 17.38 4.19 -22.89
C GLY A 12 16.87 3.33 -21.72
N PRO A 13 17.08 3.76 -20.47
CA PRO A 13 16.61 3.02 -19.32
C PRO A 13 15.12 2.70 -19.47
N VAL A 14 14.80 1.42 -19.27
CA VAL A 14 13.44 0.92 -19.37
C VAL A 14 12.57 1.62 -18.32
N PRO A 15 11.43 2.22 -18.70
CA PRO A 15 10.58 2.91 -17.73
C PRO A 15 9.99 1.92 -16.72
N VAL A 16 9.94 2.36 -15.45
CA VAL A 16 9.36 1.58 -14.34
C VAL A 16 7.89 1.29 -14.60
N LEU A 17 7.13 2.25 -15.13
CA LEU A 17 5.74 2.08 -15.54
C LEU A 17 5.62 2.16 -17.07
N ARG A 18 5.11 1.10 -17.70
CA ARG A 18 4.64 1.13 -19.09
C ARG A 18 3.13 1.37 -19.10
N ILE A 19 2.70 2.54 -19.56
CA ILE A 19 1.27 2.80 -19.81
C ILE A 19 0.84 2.04 -21.07
N VAL A 20 -0.19 1.22 -20.95
CA VAL A 20 -0.75 0.37 -22.02
C VAL A 20 -1.96 1.04 -22.66
N ALA A 21 -2.83 1.65 -21.85
CA ALA A 21 -4.01 2.36 -22.33
C ALA A 21 -4.40 3.48 -21.36
N GLU A 22 -5.09 4.50 -21.88
CA GLU A 22 -5.63 5.60 -21.09
C GLU A 22 -7.11 5.80 -21.45
N CYS A 23 -7.91 6.18 -20.46
CA CYS A 23 -9.31 6.48 -20.69
C CYS A 23 -9.47 7.84 -21.40
N GLY A 24 -10.24 7.90 -22.49
CA GLY A 24 -10.53 9.17 -23.17
C GLY A 24 -11.47 10.12 -22.43
N ARG A 25 -11.98 9.73 -21.25
CA ARG A 25 -12.98 10.51 -20.46
C ARG A 25 -12.54 10.83 -19.03
N SER A 26 -11.54 10.13 -18.51
CA SER A 26 -11.03 10.31 -17.16
C SER A 26 -9.50 10.28 -17.18
N ARG A 27 -8.85 10.37 -16.03
CA ARG A 27 -7.39 10.27 -15.91
C ARG A 27 -6.92 8.85 -15.65
N ALA A 28 -7.82 7.87 -15.75
CA ALA A 28 -7.51 6.45 -15.55
C ALA A 28 -6.52 5.94 -16.60
N ARG A 29 -5.60 5.10 -16.13
CA ARG A 29 -4.54 4.51 -16.95
C ARG A 29 -4.43 3.03 -16.60
N ALA A 30 -4.35 2.20 -17.62
CA ALA A 30 -3.96 0.81 -17.50
C ALA A 30 -2.48 0.70 -17.85
N GLY A 31 -1.72 0.01 -17.03
CA GLY A 31 -0.27 -0.07 -17.19
C GLY A 31 0.34 -1.36 -16.66
N GLU A 32 1.63 -1.48 -16.86
CA GLU A 32 2.45 -2.57 -16.34
C GLU A 32 3.64 -1.97 -15.59
N LEU A 33 3.67 -2.20 -14.28
CA LEU A 33 4.77 -1.82 -13.40
C LEU A 33 5.82 -2.94 -13.41
N ARG A 34 7.05 -2.60 -13.81
CA ARG A 34 8.17 -3.53 -13.92
C ARG A 34 8.94 -3.53 -12.61
N LEU A 35 8.92 -4.68 -11.93
CA LEU A 35 9.57 -4.87 -10.63
C LEU A 35 10.48 -6.11 -10.66
N PRO A 36 11.48 -6.20 -9.76
CA PRO A 36 12.44 -7.30 -9.72
C PRO A 36 11.81 -8.70 -9.67
N HIS A 37 10.73 -8.91 -8.90
CA HIS A 37 10.03 -10.20 -8.80
C HIS A 37 8.83 -10.33 -9.75
N GLY A 38 8.83 -9.55 -10.85
CA GLY A 38 7.91 -9.71 -11.98
C GLY A 38 7.03 -8.50 -12.22
N ASN A 39 6.30 -8.52 -13.33
CA ASN A 39 5.43 -7.42 -13.71
C ASN A 39 4.14 -7.40 -12.88
N VAL A 40 3.65 -6.19 -12.58
CA VAL A 40 2.40 -5.94 -11.88
C VAL A 40 1.45 -5.15 -12.79
N PRO A 41 0.25 -5.66 -13.10
CA PRO A 41 -0.75 -4.88 -13.83
C PRO A 41 -1.25 -3.74 -12.94
N CYS A 42 -1.38 -2.54 -13.49
CA CYS A 42 -1.96 -1.38 -12.83
C CYS A 42 -3.27 -0.97 -13.54
N PRO A 43 -4.30 -0.51 -12.80
CA PRO A 43 -4.29 -0.26 -11.35
C PRO A 43 -4.23 -1.53 -10.49
N VAL A 44 -3.58 -1.45 -9.33
CA VAL A 44 -3.39 -2.60 -8.42
C VAL A 44 -3.81 -2.29 -6.98
N PHE A 45 -4.44 -3.26 -6.33
CA PHE A 45 -4.66 -3.28 -4.89
C PHE A 45 -3.67 -4.23 -4.20
N MET A 46 -3.01 -3.76 -3.15
CA MET A 46 -2.02 -4.50 -2.37
C MET A 46 -2.61 -4.95 -1.03
N PRO A 47 -2.85 -6.25 -0.82
CA PRO A 47 -3.19 -6.78 0.50
C PRO A 47 -2.07 -6.49 1.50
N VAL A 48 -2.44 -6.07 2.71
CA VAL A 48 -1.49 -5.68 3.74
C VAL A 48 -1.10 -6.88 4.62
N GLY A 49 0.20 -7.20 4.61
CA GLY A 49 0.88 -8.13 5.48
C GLY A 49 1.45 -7.45 6.73
N THR A 50 0.97 -7.87 7.90
CA THR A 50 1.51 -7.41 9.19
C THR A 50 2.37 -8.53 9.77
N ARG A 51 3.68 -8.29 9.96
CA ARG A 51 4.66 -9.31 10.39
C ARG A 51 4.83 -10.48 9.40
N GLY A 52 4.90 -10.17 8.10
CA GLY A 52 5.20 -11.17 7.06
C GLY A 52 4.02 -12.08 6.71
N THR A 53 2.79 -11.73 7.09
CA THR A 53 1.59 -12.47 6.70
C THR A 53 0.38 -11.54 6.58
N ALA A 54 -0.42 -11.71 5.52
CA ALA A 54 -1.76 -11.13 5.48
C ALA A 54 -2.65 -11.91 6.44
N LYS A 55 -3.20 -11.22 7.43
CA LYS A 55 -3.92 -11.88 8.54
C LYS A 55 -5.02 -12.79 8.02
N GLY A 56 -4.84 -14.09 8.23
CA GLY A 56 -5.80 -15.11 7.86
C GLY A 56 -5.60 -15.69 6.47
N LEU A 57 -4.49 -15.44 5.76
CA LEU A 57 -4.16 -16.07 4.47
C LEU A 57 -2.70 -16.52 4.43
N THR A 58 -2.44 -17.63 3.76
CA THR A 58 -1.07 -18.04 3.41
C THR A 58 -0.58 -17.30 2.16
N ALA A 59 0.74 -17.25 1.96
CA ALA A 59 1.35 -16.71 0.75
C ALA A 59 0.84 -17.42 -0.51
N ALA A 60 0.76 -18.76 -0.47
CA ALA A 60 0.21 -19.56 -1.57
C ALA A 60 -1.24 -19.19 -1.91
N GLN A 61 -2.09 -18.95 -0.90
CA GLN A 61 -3.48 -18.54 -1.13
C GLN A 61 -3.56 -17.14 -1.74
N LEU A 62 -2.76 -16.19 -1.28
CA LEU A 62 -2.69 -14.85 -1.90
C LEU A 62 -2.25 -14.94 -3.37
N ALA A 63 -1.21 -15.71 -3.67
CA ALA A 63 -0.72 -15.89 -5.03
C ALA A 63 -1.78 -16.56 -5.93
N ALA A 64 -2.50 -17.54 -5.39
CA ALA A 64 -3.60 -18.22 -6.11
C ALA A 64 -4.79 -17.30 -6.41
N LEU A 65 -4.97 -16.22 -5.64
CA LEU A 65 -5.97 -15.17 -5.94
C LEU A 65 -5.50 -14.20 -7.04
N GLY A 66 -4.31 -14.37 -7.61
CA GLY A 66 -3.78 -13.49 -8.64
C GLY A 66 -3.03 -12.26 -8.12
N CYS A 67 -2.84 -12.15 -6.80
CA CYS A 67 -2.06 -11.07 -6.19
C CYS A 67 -0.59 -11.14 -6.66
N ARG A 68 -0.10 -10.05 -7.27
CA ARG A 68 1.28 -9.93 -7.77
C ARG A 68 2.16 -8.97 -6.98
N ILE A 69 1.56 -8.27 -6.02
CA ILE A 69 2.27 -7.41 -5.08
C ILE A 69 1.48 -7.30 -3.77
N CYS A 70 2.18 -7.36 -2.64
CA CYS A 70 1.58 -7.09 -1.33
C CYS A 70 2.43 -6.13 -0.51
N LEU A 71 1.86 -5.58 0.56
CA LEU A 71 2.54 -4.61 1.42
C LEU A 71 3.04 -5.28 2.71
N GLY A 72 4.32 -5.17 3.02
CA GLY A 72 4.92 -5.52 4.31
C GLY A 72 5.08 -4.30 5.22
N ASN A 73 4.65 -4.41 6.48
CA ASN A 73 4.84 -3.33 7.46
C ASN A 73 6.26 -3.38 8.06
N THR A 74 7.10 -2.41 7.73
CA THR A 74 8.51 -2.29 8.16
C THR A 74 8.63 -2.20 9.66
N PHE A 75 7.81 -1.39 10.32
CA PHE A 75 7.86 -1.20 11.76
C PHE A 75 7.74 -2.53 12.53
N HIS A 76 6.75 -3.34 12.15
CA HIS A 76 6.51 -4.60 12.81
C HIS A 76 7.59 -5.63 12.49
N LEU A 77 8.04 -5.71 11.24
CA LEU A 77 9.07 -6.66 10.82
C LEU A 77 10.45 -6.32 11.38
N GLY A 78 10.79 -5.03 11.44
CA GLY A 78 12.05 -4.53 11.97
C GLY A 78 12.20 -4.71 13.48
N THR A 79 11.08 -4.79 14.21
CA THR A 79 11.07 -5.04 15.66
C THR A 79 10.87 -6.52 16.00
N ARG A 80 9.95 -7.22 15.33
CA ARG A 80 9.63 -8.64 15.57
C ARG A 80 9.22 -9.34 14.26
N PRO A 81 10.05 -10.23 13.71
CA PRO A 81 11.16 -10.93 14.36
C PRO A 81 12.50 -10.15 14.40
N GLY A 82 12.59 -9.00 13.73
CA GLY A 82 13.81 -8.22 13.60
C GLY A 82 14.44 -8.36 12.21
N ALA A 83 14.97 -7.25 11.70
CA ALA A 83 15.53 -7.18 10.34
C ALA A 83 16.66 -8.21 10.10
N GLU A 84 17.48 -8.49 11.11
CA GLU A 84 18.59 -9.44 10.99
C GLU A 84 18.12 -10.88 10.77
N LEU A 85 17.07 -11.30 11.48
CA LEU A 85 16.51 -12.64 11.31
C LEU A 85 15.90 -12.78 9.91
N VAL A 86 15.14 -11.78 9.47
CA VAL A 86 14.54 -11.75 8.13
C VAL A 86 15.64 -11.79 7.05
N ARG A 87 16.72 -11.03 7.22
CA ARG A 87 17.88 -11.04 6.31
C ARG A 87 18.49 -12.44 6.20
N ARG A 88 18.70 -13.13 7.33
CA ARG A 88 19.24 -14.51 7.36
C ARG A 88 18.30 -15.53 6.73
N ALA A 89 16.99 -15.27 6.69
CA ALA A 89 15.99 -16.08 6.00
C ALA A 89 15.90 -15.80 4.50
N GLY A 90 16.82 -15.01 3.92
CA GLY A 90 16.81 -14.64 2.50
C GLY A 90 15.96 -13.41 2.20
N GLY A 91 15.75 -12.52 3.18
CA GLY A 91 14.86 -11.38 3.07
C GLY A 91 13.40 -11.77 3.34
N LEU A 92 12.49 -10.80 3.17
CA LEU A 92 11.09 -10.97 3.50
C LEU A 92 10.42 -12.00 2.57
N HIS A 93 10.77 -12.01 1.27
CA HIS A 93 10.31 -13.02 0.32
C HIS A 93 10.60 -14.45 0.82
N GLY A 94 11.85 -14.73 1.19
CA GLY A 94 12.25 -16.04 1.73
C GLY A 94 11.60 -16.35 3.09
N PHE A 95 11.48 -15.35 3.96
CA PHE A 95 10.88 -15.52 5.28
C PHE A 95 9.39 -15.90 5.23
N MET A 96 8.64 -15.36 4.27
CA MET A 96 7.20 -15.61 4.16
C MET A 96 6.81 -16.58 3.04
N ASP A 97 7.79 -17.13 2.32
CA ASP A 97 7.61 -17.94 1.11
C ASP A 97 6.73 -17.22 0.05
N TRP A 98 7.06 -15.96 -0.25
CA TRP A 98 6.34 -15.13 -1.21
C TRP A 98 7.14 -14.96 -2.51
N PRO A 99 6.63 -15.48 -3.65
CA PRO A 99 7.38 -15.49 -4.91
C PRO A 99 7.15 -14.24 -5.78
N HIS A 100 6.36 -13.27 -5.33
CA HIS A 100 5.99 -12.08 -6.11
C HIS A 100 6.49 -10.80 -5.43
N ASN A 101 6.09 -9.65 -5.95
CA ASN A 101 6.64 -8.38 -5.50
C ASN A 101 6.17 -8.00 -4.09
N LEU A 102 7.00 -7.23 -3.40
CA LEU A 102 6.71 -6.65 -2.10
C LEU A 102 6.93 -5.14 -2.13
N LEU A 103 6.00 -4.41 -1.53
CA LEU A 103 6.22 -3.03 -1.11
C LEU A 103 6.42 -3.01 0.41
N THR A 104 7.40 -2.31 0.92
CA THR A 104 7.50 -2.02 2.36
C THR A 104 7.19 -0.56 2.64
N ASP A 105 6.31 -0.30 3.61
CA ASP A 105 6.13 1.06 4.13
C ASP A 105 7.38 1.53 4.90
N SER A 106 7.42 2.80 5.29
CA SER A 106 8.58 3.35 6.00
C SER A 106 8.58 3.08 7.51
N GLY A 107 7.43 2.68 8.06
CA GLY A 107 7.18 2.52 9.50
C GLY A 107 6.74 3.81 10.22
N GLY A 108 6.78 4.97 9.56
CA GLY A 108 6.46 6.26 10.19
C GLY A 108 4.99 6.37 10.65
N PHE A 109 4.04 5.96 9.80
CA PHE A 109 2.61 6.01 10.13
C PHE A 109 2.24 5.17 11.37
N GLN A 110 2.82 3.98 11.52
CA GLN A 110 2.53 3.10 12.66
C GLN A 110 3.02 3.72 13.96
N MET A 111 4.18 4.37 13.94
CA MET A 111 4.75 5.04 15.11
C MET A 111 3.93 6.25 15.53
N VAL A 112 3.42 7.01 14.56
CA VAL A 112 2.53 8.14 14.83
C VAL A 112 1.15 7.61 15.27
N SER A 113 0.52 6.65 14.61
CA SER A 113 -0.84 6.18 14.99
C SER A 113 -0.98 5.53 16.39
N LEU A 114 0.12 5.17 17.05
CA LEU A 114 0.17 4.60 18.42
C LEU A 114 0.36 5.71 19.49
N LEU A 115 -0.32 6.84 19.27
CA LEU A 115 0.10 8.26 19.35
C LEU A 115 0.20 8.97 20.71
N GLU A 116 0.38 8.32 21.86
CA GLU A 116 0.63 9.11 23.09
C GLU A 116 2.12 9.34 23.39
N LEU A 117 3.03 8.61 22.76
CA LEU A 117 4.45 8.55 23.16
C LEU A 117 5.44 8.74 22.00
N SER A 118 5.08 9.51 20.97
CA SER A 118 5.98 9.80 19.84
C SER A 118 6.40 11.26 19.77
N GLU A 119 7.69 11.52 19.59
CA GLU A 119 8.26 12.85 19.35
C GLU A 119 8.92 12.87 17.97
N VAL A 120 8.58 13.88 17.16
CA VAL A 120 9.16 14.06 15.82
C VAL A 120 10.14 15.23 15.86
N SER A 121 11.38 14.98 15.46
CA SER A 121 12.41 15.99 15.32
C SER A 121 13.01 15.95 13.91
N GLU A 122 14.02 16.76 13.61
CA GLU A 122 14.73 16.63 12.32
C GLU A 122 15.47 15.30 12.22
N GLU A 123 15.92 14.72 13.34
CA GLU A 123 16.70 13.48 13.36
C GLU A 123 15.87 12.27 12.89
N GLY A 124 14.60 12.22 13.29
CA GLY A 124 13.69 11.11 13.03
C GLY A 124 12.47 11.16 13.94
N VAL A 125 11.81 10.01 14.09
CA VAL A 125 10.70 9.83 15.01
C VAL A 125 11.16 8.99 16.20
N ARG A 126 11.09 9.54 17.41
CA ARG A 126 11.32 8.80 18.65
C ARG A 126 10.01 8.24 19.15
N PHE A 127 9.99 6.98 19.57
CA PHE A 127 8.81 6.37 20.16
C PHE A 127 9.14 5.48 21.34
N GLN A 128 8.19 5.41 22.28
CA GLN A 128 8.22 4.48 23.40
C GLN A 128 7.34 3.27 23.09
N PRO A 129 7.85 2.02 23.18
CA PRO A 129 7.02 0.82 22.99
C PRO A 129 5.88 0.74 24.03
N PRO A 130 4.63 0.41 23.62
CA PRO A 130 3.49 0.34 24.54
C PRO A 130 3.59 -0.70 25.66
N HIS A 131 4.45 -1.70 25.49
CA HIS A 131 4.62 -2.83 26.43
C HIS A 131 5.91 -2.72 27.27
N GLY A 132 6.47 -1.52 27.40
CA GLY A 132 7.77 -1.30 28.01
C GLY A 132 8.93 -1.65 27.08
N GLY A 133 10.08 -0.99 27.26
CA GLY A 133 11.27 -1.15 26.42
C GLY A 133 12.09 0.13 26.35
N GLU A 134 13.24 0.06 25.67
CA GLU A 134 14.02 1.27 25.37
C GLU A 134 13.30 2.13 24.34
N GLN A 135 13.48 3.44 24.43
CA GLN A 135 13.01 4.38 23.42
C GLN A 135 13.73 4.07 22.10
N ILE A 136 12.97 3.98 21.02
CA ILE A 136 13.53 3.69 19.69
C ILE A 136 13.44 4.95 18.85
N LEU A 137 14.54 5.30 18.19
CA LEU A 137 14.60 6.34 17.18
C LEU A 137 14.55 5.70 15.79
N LEU A 138 13.52 6.04 15.00
CA LEU A 138 13.46 5.72 13.59
C LEU A 138 13.85 6.95 12.78
N SER A 139 15.10 6.98 12.31
CA SER A 139 15.58 7.98 11.34
C SER A 139 15.34 7.51 9.89
N PRO A 140 15.38 8.41 8.89
CA PRO A 140 15.45 8.06 7.47
C PRO A 140 16.47 6.96 7.15
N GLU A 141 17.69 7.08 7.68
CA GLU A 141 18.76 6.10 7.47
C GLU A 141 18.40 4.74 8.08
N LYS A 142 17.86 4.74 9.29
CA LYS A 142 17.46 3.49 9.95
C LYS A 142 16.29 2.81 9.24
N SER A 143 15.32 3.59 8.74
CA SER A 143 14.23 3.05 7.92
C SER A 143 14.77 2.41 6.64
N MET A 144 15.71 3.05 5.96
CA MET A 144 16.36 2.49 4.76
C MET A 144 17.16 1.23 5.08
N GLU A 145 17.93 1.21 6.17
CA GLU A 145 18.66 0.01 6.61
C GLU A 145 17.71 -1.18 6.81
N ILE A 146 16.59 -0.98 7.51
CA ILE A 146 15.60 -2.03 7.75
C ILE A 146 14.99 -2.49 6.42
N GLN A 147 14.53 -1.56 5.57
CA GLN A 147 13.91 -1.92 4.29
C GLN A 147 14.90 -2.59 3.32
N ASN A 148 16.19 -2.22 3.36
CA ASN A 148 17.24 -2.90 2.59
C ASN A 148 17.50 -4.31 3.11
N ALA A 149 17.39 -4.56 4.42
CA ALA A 149 17.46 -5.90 5.00
C ALA A 149 16.22 -6.75 4.69
N LEU A 150 15.03 -6.15 4.67
CA LEU A 150 13.79 -6.82 4.28
C LEU A 150 13.78 -7.20 2.79
N GLY A 151 14.44 -6.43 1.93
CA GLY A 151 14.63 -6.79 0.53
C GLY A 151 13.37 -6.70 -0.34
N ALA A 152 12.43 -5.82 0.01
CA ALA A 152 11.24 -5.54 -0.80
C ALA A 152 11.58 -4.89 -2.15
N ASP A 153 10.72 -5.09 -3.15
CA ASP A 153 10.87 -4.54 -4.51
C ASP A 153 10.66 -3.03 -4.58
N ILE A 154 9.74 -2.52 -3.74
CA ILE A 154 9.50 -1.10 -3.56
C ILE A 154 9.70 -0.78 -2.07
N VAL A 155 10.49 0.25 -1.81
CA VAL A 155 10.73 0.78 -0.47
C VAL A 155 10.21 2.21 -0.41
N MET A 156 9.65 2.61 0.73
CA MET A 156 9.06 3.93 0.91
C MET A 156 10.00 4.82 1.74
N GLN A 157 10.16 6.09 1.35
CA GLN A 157 10.88 7.05 2.19
C GLN A 157 10.23 7.15 3.58
N LEU A 158 11.01 7.44 4.62
CA LEU A 158 10.44 7.95 5.86
C LEU A 158 9.95 9.38 5.65
N ASP A 159 8.73 9.67 6.10
CA ASP A 159 8.07 10.96 6.01
C ASP A 159 7.51 11.39 7.37
N ASP A 160 7.27 12.69 7.51
CA ASP A 160 6.67 13.27 8.69
C ASP A 160 5.15 13.33 8.52
N VAL A 161 4.47 12.32 9.05
CA VAL A 161 3.04 12.14 8.87
C VAL A 161 2.25 12.98 9.87
N VAL A 162 1.34 13.79 9.36
CA VAL A 162 0.33 14.51 10.14
C VAL A 162 -1.07 14.00 9.81
N SER A 163 -2.01 14.12 10.75
CA SER A 163 -3.42 13.81 10.48
C SER A 163 -3.92 14.69 9.34
N SER A 164 -4.78 14.15 8.47
CA SER A 164 -5.40 14.92 7.39
C SER A 164 -6.28 16.07 7.91
N THR A 165 -6.72 16.00 9.17
CA THR A 165 -7.49 17.04 9.85
C THR A 165 -6.64 18.06 10.59
N THR A 166 -5.31 17.88 10.67
CA THR A 166 -4.41 18.86 11.26
C THR A 166 -4.35 20.11 10.37
N THR A 167 -4.40 21.29 10.99
CA THR A 167 -4.30 22.58 10.31
C THR A 167 -3.18 23.41 10.91
N GLY A 168 -2.76 24.47 10.20
CA GLY A 168 -1.77 25.42 10.68
C GLY A 168 -0.31 25.03 10.39
N PRO A 169 0.66 25.70 11.06
CA PRO A 169 2.09 25.63 10.71
C PRO A 169 2.70 24.22 10.74
N ARG A 170 2.12 23.31 11.54
CA ARG A 170 2.60 21.94 11.68
C ARG A 170 2.56 21.16 10.35
N VAL A 171 1.59 21.45 9.47
CA VAL A 171 1.45 20.78 8.16
C VAL A 171 2.57 21.20 7.22
N GLU A 172 2.90 22.49 7.20
CA GLU A 172 4.00 23.03 6.40
C GLU A 172 5.35 22.53 6.89
N GLU A 173 5.55 22.47 8.22
CA GLU A 173 6.76 21.90 8.83
C GLU A 173 6.93 20.42 8.44
N ALA A 174 5.87 19.60 8.53
CA ALA A 174 5.90 18.20 8.12
C ALA A 174 6.24 18.02 6.65
N MET A 175 5.65 18.87 5.79
CA MET A 175 5.92 18.86 4.35
C MET A 175 7.39 19.15 4.07
N HIS A 176 7.95 20.21 4.66
CA HIS A 176 9.35 20.56 4.46
C HIS A 176 10.32 19.52 5.05
N ARG A 177 10.00 18.95 6.22
CA ARG A 177 10.77 17.85 6.82
C ARG A 177 10.76 16.61 5.94
N SER A 178 9.61 16.24 5.39
CA SER A 178 9.48 15.09 4.48
C SER A 178 10.32 15.26 3.21
N VAL A 179 10.44 16.47 2.67
CA VAL A 179 11.33 16.76 1.53
C VAL A 179 12.80 16.56 1.93
N ARG A 180 13.24 17.06 3.08
CA ARG A 180 14.63 16.85 3.55
C ARG A 180 14.91 15.38 3.88
N TRP A 181 13.92 14.67 4.42
CA TRP A 181 14.03 13.24 4.72
C TRP A 181 14.09 12.36 3.48
N LEU A 182 13.48 12.78 2.36
CA LEU A 182 13.69 12.13 1.06
C LEU A 182 15.17 12.12 0.68
N ASP A 183 15.86 13.26 0.79
CA ASP A 183 17.28 13.36 0.43
C ASP A 183 18.14 12.42 1.30
N ARG A 184 17.81 12.32 2.59
CA ARG A 184 18.46 11.39 3.52
C ARG A 184 18.17 9.92 3.17
N CYS A 185 16.92 9.59 2.81
CA CYS A 185 16.57 8.25 2.36
C CYS A 185 17.31 7.87 1.07
N LEU A 186 17.40 8.78 0.11
CA LEU A 186 18.13 8.58 -1.14
C LEU A 186 19.62 8.32 -0.88
N ALA A 187 20.24 9.10 0.01
CA ALA A 187 21.65 8.92 0.38
C ALA A 187 21.89 7.59 1.13
N ALA A 188 20.94 7.16 1.96
CA ALA A 188 21.05 5.93 2.73
C ALA A 188 20.64 4.66 1.96
N HIS A 189 20.02 4.79 0.79
CA HIS A 189 19.52 3.65 0.04
C HIS A 189 20.66 2.85 -0.62
N ALA A 190 20.96 1.67 -0.06
CA ALA A 190 22.12 0.87 -0.46
C ALA A 190 21.87 -0.13 -1.62
N ARG A 191 20.63 -0.25 -2.12
CA ARG A 191 20.23 -1.28 -3.11
C ARG A 191 19.42 -0.74 -4.32
N PRO A 192 19.80 0.38 -4.96
CA PRO A 192 18.98 1.03 -6.00
C PRO A 192 18.78 0.20 -7.28
N GLN A 193 19.60 -0.83 -7.52
CA GLN A 193 19.43 -1.75 -8.65
C GLN A 193 18.43 -2.88 -8.36
N GLN A 194 18.02 -3.05 -7.09
CA GLN A 194 17.18 -4.16 -6.64
C GLN A 194 15.91 -3.71 -5.91
N GLN A 195 15.86 -2.47 -5.44
CA GLN A 195 14.69 -1.92 -4.77
C GLN A 195 14.43 -0.51 -5.29
N LEU A 196 13.17 -0.18 -5.54
CA LEU A 196 12.75 1.12 -6.03
C LEU A 196 12.30 1.99 -4.85
N LEU A 197 12.96 3.13 -4.63
CA LEU A 197 12.59 4.06 -3.57
C LEU A 197 11.52 5.06 -4.04
N PHE A 198 10.32 4.97 -3.47
CA PHE A 198 9.24 5.92 -3.77
C PHE A 198 9.26 7.10 -2.79
N ALA A 199 9.07 8.30 -3.33
CA ALA A 199 8.86 9.51 -2.53
C ALA A 199 7.39 9.62 -2.09
N ILE A 200 7.11 10.25 -0.95
CA ILE A 200 5.75 10.42 -0.40
C ILE A 200 5.39 11.89 -0.37
N VAL A 201 4.45 12.29 -1.22
CA VAL A 201 3.93 13.66 -1.25
C VAL A 201 3.09 13.91 0.00
N GLN A 202 3.42 14.98 0.72
CA GLN A 202 2.72 15.50 1.90
C GLN A 202 2.12 16.89 1.60
N GLY A 203 1.64 17.59 2.65
CA GLY A 203 1.00 18.91 2.54
C GLY A 203 -0.46 18.94 3.02
N GLY A 204 -0.95 17.87 3.63
CA GLY A 204 -2.32 17.80 4.16
C GLY A 204 -3.38 18.05 3.10
N LEU A 205 -4.42 18.81 3.44
CA LEU A 205 -5.50 19.21 2.54
C LEU A 205 -5.27 20.58 1.87
N ASP A 206 -4.11 21.19 2.09
CA ASP A 206 -3.75 22.50 1.55
C ASP A 206 -3.19 22.38 0.11
N PRO A 207 -3.85 22.98 -0.90
CA PRO A 207 -3.42 22.89 -2.29
C PRO A 207 -2.02 23.48 -2.55
N ASP A 208 -1.66 24.57 -1.88
CA ASP A 208 -0.39 25.27 -2.09
C ASP A 208 0.76 24.48 -1.47
N LEU A 209 0.55 23.87 -0.30
CA LEU A 209 1.53 22.95 0.31
C LEU A 209 1.71 21.69 -0.55
N ARG A 210 0.63 21.14 -1.11
CA ARG A 210 0.71 19.99 -2.03
C ARG A 210 1.52 20.33 -3.28
N LEU A 211 1.24 21.48 -3.91
CA LEU A 211 1.99 21.96 -5.07
C LEU A 211 3.48 22.12 -4.75
N ARG A 212 3.82 22.82 -3.67
CA ARG A 212 5.21 23.04 -3.23
C ARG A 212 5.92 21.71 -2.94
N CYS A 213 5.24 20.77 -2.27
CA CYS A 213 5.80 19.45 -1.99
C CYS A 213 6.11 18.68 -3.28
N ILE A 214 5.16 18.63 -4.22
CA ILE A 214 5.33 17.93 -5.51
C ILE A 214 6.46 18.56 -6.31
N GLN A 215 6.51 19.89 -6.41
CA GLN A 215 7.59 20.61 -7.10
C GLN A 215 8.95 20.30 -6.48
N ALA A 216 9.06 20.25 -5.15
CA ALA A 216 10.30 19.92 -4.48
C ALA A 216 10.70 18.45 -4.68
N MET A 217 9.77 17.50 -4.54
CA MET A 217 10.08 16.07 -4.67
C MET A 217 10.40 15.66 -6.11
N THR A 218 9.75 16.29 -7.10
CA THR A 218 9.99 15.99 -8.53
C THR A 218 11.32 16.52 -9.06
N GLN A 219 12.05 17.34 -8.29
CA GLN A 219 13.45 17.67 -8.58
C GLN A 219 14.39 16.46 -8.40
N ARG A 220 13.96 15.40 -7.69
CA ARG A 220 14.70 14.16 -7.52
C ARG A 220 14.20 13.12 -8.53
N ASP A 221 15.13 12.40 -9.15
CA ASP A 221 14.77 11.31 -10.06
C ASP A 221 14.44 10.03 -9.28
N VAL A 222 13.22 9.96 -8.75
CA VAL A 222 12.71 8.77 -8.05
C VAL A 222 11.84 7.91 -8.98
N PRO A 223 11.85 6.58 -8.84
CA PRO A 223 11.09 5.67 -9.70
C PRO A 223 9.56 5.76 -9.57
N GLY A 224 9.04 6.38 -8.51
CA GLY A 224 7.60 6.50 -8.27
C GLY A 224 7.25 7.44 -7.13
N PHE A 225 5.97 7.79 -7.04
CA PHE A 225 5.45 8.71 -6.04
C PHE A 225 4.23 8.14 -5.35
N ALA A 226 4.20 8.28 -4.03
CA ALA A 226 3.03 8.06 -3.22
C ALA A 226 2.35 9.38 -2.83
N ILE A 227 1.05 9.30 -2.58
CA ILE A 227 0.22 10.38 -2.06
C ILE A 227 -0.12 10.00 -0.62
N GLY A 228 0.58 10.62 0.33
CA GLY A 228 0.44 10.38 1.77
C GLY A 228 -0.43 11.42 2.48
N GLY A 229 -0.70 11.19 3.76
CA GLY A 229 -1.41 12.15 4.63
C GLY A 229 -2.90 12.31 4.30
N LEU A 230 -3.53 11.27 3.75
CA LEU A 230 -4.95 11.21 3.41
C LEU A 230 -5.61 9.97 4.01
N SER A 231 -6.93 9.86 3.88
CA SER A 231 -7.78 8.81 4.44
C SER A 231 -7.73 8.72 5.97
N GLY A 232 -7.54 9.87 6.63
CA GLY A 232 -7.36 10.04 8.07
C GLY A 232 -8.58 10.61 8.82
N GLY A 233 -9.66 10.94 8.11
CA GLY A 233 -10.90 11.47 8.70
C GLY A 233 -11.45 12.73 8.03
N GLU A 234 -10.81 13.19 6.95
CA GLU A 234 -11.25 14.32 6.15
C GLU A 234 -12.57 14.07 5.41
N ASP A 235 -13.21 15.15 4.99
CA ASP A 235 -14.39 15.09 4.11
C ASP A 235 -14.04 14.49 2.73
N LYS A 236 -14.99 13.74 2.15
CA LYS A 236 -14.80 13.05 0.88
C LYS A 236 -14.54 13.98 -0.29
N ALA A 237 -15.18 15.16 -0.33
CA ALA A 237 -14.93 16.12 -1.39
C ALA A 237 -13.53 16.73 -1.28
N GLN A 238 -13.03 16.97 -0.06
CA GLN A 238 -11.65 17.42 0.15
C GLN A 238 -10.66 16.34 -0.25
N PHE A 239 -10.86 15.09 0.21
CA PHE A 239 -10.03 13.94 -0.16
C PHE A 239 -9.87 13.81 -1.68
N TRP A 240 -10.98 13.77 -2.44
CA TRP A 240 -10.91 13.64 -3.90
C TRP A 240 -10.28 14.84 -4.59
N ARG A 241 -10.49 16.07 -4.10
CA ARG A 241 -9.82 17.26 -4.64
C ARG A 241 -8.30 17.19 -4.45
N THR A 242 -7.83 16.74 -3.29
CA THR A 242 -6.40 16.59 -3.02
C THR A 242 -5.77 15.46 -3.86
N VAL A 243 -6.47 14.34 -4.04
CA VAL A 243 -6.04 13.26 -4.95
C VAL A 243 -5.95 13.75 -6.39
N LYS A 244 -6.98 14.46 -6.88
CA LYS A 244 -7.00 15.04 -8.23
C LYS A 244 -5.82 15.99 -8.44
N LEU A 245 -5.62 16.95 -7.53
CA LEU A 245 -4.51 17.90 -7.61
C LEU A 245 -3.16 17.18 -7.66
N SER A 246 -2.95 16.21 -6.76
CA SER A 246 -1.66 15.51 -6.68
C SER A 246 -1.38 14.72 -7.95
N THR A 247 -2.36 13.97 -8.44
CA THR A 247 -2.22 13.18 -9.66
C THR A 247 -2.11 14.05 -10.92
N GLU A 248 -2.62 15.29 -10.92
CA GLU A 248 -2.45 16.27 -12.01
C GLU A 248 -1.02 16.79 -12.14
N LEU A 249 -0.34 16.97 -11.02
CA LEU A 249 1.00 17.53 -10.96
C LEU A 249 2.10 16.48 -11.00
N LEU A 250 1.82 15.24 -10.58
CA LEU A 250 2.81 14.15 -10.59
C LEU A 250 3.18 13.70 -12.01
N PRO A 251 4.46 13.37 -12.27
CA PRO A 251 4.93 12.94 -13.59
C PRO A 251 4.08 11.82 -14.19
N ARG A 252 3.79 11.94 -15.49
CA ARG A 252 2.91 10.99 -16.19
C ARG A 252 3.56 9.61 -16.32
N ASP A 253 4.84 9.54 -16.54
CA ASP A 253 5.60 8.30 -16.76
C ASP A 253 5.94 7.54 -15.47
N LYS A 254 5.53 8.04 -14.31
CA LYS A 254 5.79 7.42 -12.99
C LYS A 254 4.51 6.91 -12.33
N PRO A 255 4.59 5.78 -11.59
CA PRO A 255 3.46 5.23 -10.85
C PRO A 255 3.06 6.14 -9.69
N ARG A 256 1.76 6.18 -9.43
CA ARG A 256 1.11 7.01 -8.41
C ARG A 256 0.40 6.11 -7.40
N TYR A 257 0.96 6.02 -6.22
CA TYR A 257 0.48 5.16 -5.14
C TYR A 257 -0.34 5.96 -4.12
N LEU A 258 -1.63 5.68 -3.99
CA LEU A 258 -2.48 6.30 -2.97
C LEU A 258 -2.51 5.42 -1.71
N MET A 259 -1.88 5.91 -0.64
CA MET A 259 -1.62 5.12 0.57
C MET A 259 -2.88 4.98 1.42
N GLY A 260 -3.15 3.77 1.91
CA GLY A 260 -4.16 3.49 2.95
C GLY A 260 -5.63 3.48 2.50
N VAL A 261 -5.90 3.52 1.20
CA VAL A 261 -7.27 3.57 0.64
C VAL A 261 -7.74 2.18 0.19
N GLY A 262 -8.91 1.76 0.65
CA GLY A 262 -9.43 0.41 0.36
C GLY A 262 -10.94 0.23 0.24
N TYR A 263 -11.72 1.31 0.32
CA TYR A 263 -13.15 1.21 0.00
C TYR A 263 -13.34 1.14 -1.51
N ALA A 264 -14.17 0.19 -1.98
CA ALA A 264 -14.32 -0.10 -3.40
C ALA A 264 -14.69 1.14 -4.24
N THR A 265 -15.59 1.99 -3.71
CA THR A 265 -15.96 3.25 -4.38
C THR A 265 -14.79 4.22 -4.48
N ASP A 266 -13.99 4.37 -3.42
CA ASP A 266 -12.81 5.23 -3.44
C ASP A 266 -11.74 4.71 -4.41
N LEU A 267 -11.55 3.39 -4.48
CA LEU A 267 -10.62 2.78 -5.45
C LEU A 267 -11.02 3.17 -6.89
N VAL A 268 -12.29 2.97 -7.27
CA VAL A 268 -12.79 3.29 -8.61
C VAL A 268 -12.67 4.79 -8.91
N VAL A 269 -13.05 5.66 -7.96
CA VAL A 269 -12.94 7.12 -8.14
C VAL A 269 -11.48 7.54 -8.26
N CYS A 270 -10.59 7.04 -7.42
CA CYS A 270 -9.18 7.43 -7.43
C CYS A 270 -8.43 6.89 -8.67
N VAL A 271 -8.85 5.72 -9.20
CA VAL A 271 -8.41 5.27 -10.53
C VAL A 271 -8.84 6.27 -11.60
N ALA A 272 -10.10 6.73 -11.58
CA ALA A 272 -10.58 7.75 -12.51
C ALA A 272 -9.85 9.10 -12.37
N LEU A 273 -9.32 9.40 -11.17
CA LEU A 273 -8.46 10.55 -10.91
C LEU A 273 -7.00 10.33 -11.32
N GLY A 274 -6.57 9.09 -11.58
CA GLY A 274 -5.27 8.75 -12.16
C GLY A 274 -4.26 8.16 -11.18
N CYS A 275 -4.72 7.51 -10.10
CA CYS A 275 -3.91 6.66 -9.23
C CYS A 275 -3.74 5.25 -9.84
N ASP A 276 -2.59 4.63 -9.60
CA ASP A 276 -2.22 3.32 -10.16
C ASP A 276 -2.07 2.23 -9.10
N MET A 277 -1.83 2.58 -7.83
CA MET A 277 -1.60 1.62 -6.75
C MET A 277 -2.36 2.03 -5.50
N PHE A 278 -2.82 1.04 -4.75
CA PHE A 278 -3.56 1.20 -3.49
C PHE A 278 -3.18 0.09 -2.51
N ASP A 279 -3.34 0.35 -1.22
CA ASP A 279 -3.24 -0.66 -0.18
C ASP A 279 -4.29 -0.39 0.90
N CYS A 280 -4.78 -1.44 1.54
CA CYS A 280 -5.57 -1.27 2.75
C CYS A 280 -5.70 -2.55 3.56
N VAL A 281 -5.82 -2.40 4.88
CA VAL A 281 -6.23 -3.49 5.77
C VAL A 281 -7.73 -3.78 5.69
N PHE A 282 -8.53 -2.92 5.05
CA PHE A 282 -9.99 -3.00 5.03
C PHE A 282 -10.56 -4.40 4.69
N PRO A 283 -10.19 -5.06 3.57
CA PRO A 283 -10.79 -6.35 3.20
C PRO A 283 -10.54 -7.42 4.26
N THR A 284 -9.31 -7.54 4.76
CA THR A 284 -8.96 -8.54 5.77
C THR A 284 -9.54 -8.17 7.15
N ARG A 285 -9.52 -6.90 7.52
CA ARG A 285 -10.04 -6.43 8.82
C ARG A 285 -11.56 -6.60 8.91
N THR A 286 -12.30 -6.17 7.89
CA THR A 286 -13.77 -6.22 7.88
C THR A 286 -14.29 -7.67 7.79
N ALA A 287 -13.56 -8.55 7.09
CA ALA A 287 -13.82 -9.98 7.09
C ALA A 287 -13.82 -10.56 8.51
N ARG A 288 -12.82 -10.23 9.32
CA ARG A 288 -12.75 -10.72 10.71
C ARG A 288 -13.86 -10.17 11.60
N PHE A 289 -14.48 -9.05 11.22
CA PHE A 289 -15.67 -8.54 11.90
C PHE A 289 -16.97 -9.18 11.39
N GLY A 290 -16.93 -9.97 10.32
CA GLY A 290 -18.08 -10.69 9.76
C GLY A 290 -18.75 -9.99 8.58
N SER A 291 -18.09 -8.99 7.99
CA SER A 291 -18.60 -8.27 6.83
C SER A 291 -17.99 -8.83 5.54
N ALA A 292 -18.84 -9.31 4.64
CA ALA A 292 -18.47 -9.75 3.31
C ALA A 292 -18.63 -8.64 2.29
N LEU A 293 -17.61 -8.41 1.45
CA LEU A 293 -17.67 -7.45 0.35
C LEU A 293 -18.38 -8.05 -0.86
N VAL A 294 -19.28 -7.28 -1.47
CA VAL A 294 -20.04 -7.67 -2.68
C VAL A 294 -20.22 -6.45 -3.59
N PRO A 295 -20.43 -6.62 -4.90
CA PRO A 295 -20.55 -5.49 -5.83
C PRO A 295 -21.64 -4.47 -5.46
N TRP A 296 -22.69 -4.92 -4.78
CA TRP A 296 -23.81 -4.10 -4.32
C TRP A 296 -23.70 -3.65 -2.85
N GLY A 297 -22.51 -3.73 -2.24
CA GLY A 297 -22.25 -3.20 -0.89
C GLY A 297 -21.56 -4.20 0.03
N SER A 298 -22.14 -4.45 1.20
CA SER A 298 -21.56 -5.37 2.19
C SER A 298 -22.63 -6.20 2.90
N LEU A 299 -22.32 -7.47 3.15
CA LEU A 299 -23.19 -8.39 3.88
C LEU A 299 -22.65 -8.65 5.28
N GLN A 300 -23.43 -8.29 6.31
CA GLN A 300 -23.09 -8.60 7.70
C GLN A 300 -23.50 -10.04 8.03
N LEU A 301 -22.63 -11.00 7.71
CA LEU A 301 -22.95 -12.43 7.77
C LEU A 301 -23.27 -12.95 9.19
N LYS A 302 -22.94 -12.19 10.24
CA LYS A 302 -23.35 -12.47 11.63
C LYS A 302 -24.84 -12.19 11.91
N ASN A 303 -25.54 -11.51 11.02
CA ASN A 303 -26.96 -11.19 11.16
C ASN A 303 -27.84 -12.43 10.98
N HIS A 304 -28.90 -12.53 11.79
CA HIS A 304 -29.80 -13.70 11.83
C HIS A 304 -30.47 -14.01 10.48
N GLN A 305 -30.65 -13.02 9.60
CA GLN A 305 -31.22 -13.23 8.26
C GLN A 305 -30.45 -14.26 7.42
N PHE A 306 -29.16 -14.47 7.71
CA PHE A 306 -28.32 -15.42 6.98
C PHE A 306 -28.34 -16.83 7.57
N ALA A 307 -28.97 -17.06 8.73
CA ALA A 307 -28.95 -18.35 9.43
C ALA A 307 -29.51 -19.53 8.61
N LYS A 308 -30.37 -19.25 7.63
CA LYS A 308 -30.96 -20.24 6.71
C LYS A 308 -30.72 -19.89 5.23
N ASP A 309 -29.80 -18.96 4.95
CA ASP A 309 -29.47 -18.57 3.58
C ASP A 309 -28.40 -19.51 2.99
N PHE A 310 -28.84 -20.51 2.22
CA PHE A 310 -27.95 -21.51 1.61
C PHE A 310 -27.24 -21.03 0.33
N ARG A 311 -27.45 -19.77 -0.09
CA ARG A 311 -26.73 -19.17 -1.23
C ARG A 311 -25.27 -18.87 -0.87
N PRO A 312 -24.35 -18.79 -1.85
CA PRO A 312 -23.00 -18.28 -1.62
C PRO A 312 -23.01 -16.80 -1.25
N ILE A 313 -21.88 -16.24 -0.82
CA ILE A 313 -21.76 -14.80 -0.54
C ILE A 313 -22.16 -13.99 -1.79
N ASP A 314 -21.60 -14.37 -2.94
CA ASP A 314 -21.90 -13.82 -4.25
C ASP A 314 -21.92 -14.96 -5.26
N ALA A 315 -22.95 -15.01 -6.11
CA ALA A 315 -23.13 -16.09 -7.09
C ALA A 315 -22.16 -15.96 -8.29
N ASP A 316 -21.70 -14.73 -8.57
CA ASP A 316 -20.79 -14.44 -9.68
C ASP A 316 -19.31 -14.50 -9.25
N CYS A 317 -19.04 -14.68 -7.96
CA CYS A 317 -17.69 -14.73 -7.42
C CYS A 317 -17.09 -16.14 -7.57
N GLY A 318 -16.01 -16.25 -8.35
CA GLY A 318 -15.27 -17.50 -8.56
C GLY A 318 -14.34 -17.91 -7.42
N CYS A 319 -14.36 -17.23 -6.27
CA CYS A 319 -13.42 -17.56 -5.19
C CYS A 319 -13.75 -18.91 -4.52
N PRO A 320 -12.75 -19.62 -3.97
CA PRO A 320 -12.96 -20.89 -3.24
C PRO A 320 -14.05 -20.85 -2.17
N THR A 321 -14.26 -19.70 -1.52
CA THR A 321 -15.30 -19.55 -0.50
C THR A 321 -16.70 -19.60 -1.12
N CYS A 322 -16.96 -18.79 -2.17
CA CYS A 322 -18.27 -18.76 -2.83
C CYS A 322 -18.60 -20.06 -3.56
N GLN A 323 -17.60 -20.78 -4.08
CA GLN A 323 -17.82 -22.05 -4.77
C GLN A 323 -18.23 -23.21 -3.85
N ARG A 324 -17.98 -23.12 -2.53
CA ARG A 324 -18.08 -24.27 -1.62
C ARG A 324 -18.94 -24.04 -0.39
N TYR A 325 -19.13 -22.80 0.04
CA TYR A 325 -19.75 -22.49 1.32
C TYR A 325 -20.93 -21.53 1.17
N SER A 326 -21.98 -21.82 1.94
CA SER A 326 -23.16 -20.96 2.02
C SER A 326 -23.00 -19.84 3.05
N ARG A 327 -23.80 -18.79 2.91
CA ARG A 327 -23.93 -17.73 3.92
C ARG A 327 -24.39 -18.30 5.27
N ALA A 328 -25.25 -19.33 5.29
CA ALA A 328 -25.68 -20.02 6.51
C ALA A 328 -24.52 -20.72 7.24
N TYR A 329 -23.65 -21.41 6.51
CA TYR A 329 -22.45 -22.03 7.08
C TYR A 329 -21.53 -20.98 7.72
N LEU A 330 -21.28 -19.88 7.00
CA LEU A 330 -20.45 -18.79 7.50
C LEU A 330 -21.10 -18.11 8.72
N HIS A 331 -22.40 -17.83 8.67
CA HIS A 331 -23.17 -17.26 9.78
C HIS A 331 -23.00 -18.07 11.07
N ALA A 332 -23.16 -19.40 10.97
CA ALA A 332 -23.06 -20.31 12.11
C ALA A 332 -21.68 -20.30 12.78
N LEU A 333 -20.61 -20.09 11.99
CA LEU A 333 -19.23 -20.27 12.46
C LEU A 333 -18.46 -18.97 12.73
N LEU A 334 -18.86 -17.84 12.14
CA LEU A 334 -18.15 -16.55 12.24
C LEU A 334 -18.03 -15.99 13.67
N ARG A 335 -18.78 -16.52 14.64
CA ARG A 335 -18.74 -16.07 16.04
C ARG A 335 -17.59 -16.66 16.85
N SER A 336 -17.10 -17.83 16.49
CA SER A 336 -16.16 -18.59 17.33
C SER A 336 -15.12 -19.40 16.57
N ASN A 337 -15.21 -19.49 15.23
CA ASN A 337 -14.36 -20.37 14.45
C ASN A 337 -13.42 -19.60 13.52
N THR A 338 -12.11 -19.85 13.66
CA THR A 338 -11.05 -19.22 12.85
C THR A 338 -11.13 -19.61 11.37
N ALA A 339 -11.64 -20.79 11.04
CA ALA A 339 -11.82 -21.21 9.64
C ALA A 339 -12.84 -20.33 8.91
N ALA A 340 -13.94 -19.92 9.57
CA ALA A 340 -14.90 -19.01 8.95
C ALA A 340 -14.32 -17.60 8.72
N LEU A 341 -13.49 -17.12 9.65
CA LEU A 341 -12.75 -15.86 9.47
C LEU A 341 -11.76 -15.94 8.31
N HIS A 342 -11.07 -17.08 8.17
CA HIS A 342 -10.19 -17.37 7.05
C HIS A 342 -10.95 -17.34 5.71
N LEU A 343 -12.05 -18.09 5.60
CA LEU A 343 -12.87 -18.15 4.38
C LEU A 343 -13.41 -16.78 3.98
N LEU A 344 -13.88 -16.00 4.94
CA LEU A 344 -14.38 -14.65 4.67
C LEU A 344 -13.26 -13.68 4.30
N THR A 345 -12.06 -13.84 4.88
CA THR A 345 -10.87 -13.07 4.49
C THR A 345 -10.47 -13.39 3.06
N LEU A 346 -10.47 -14.67 2.69
CA LEU A 346 -10.18 -15.12 1.33
C LEU A 346 -11.15 -14.50 0.33
N HIS A 347 -12.45 -14.52 0.63
CA HIS A 347 -13.48 -13.89 -0.19
C HIS A 347 -13.24 -12.38 -0.36
N ASN A 348 -13.03 -11.66 0.76
CA ASN A 348 -12.87 -10.20 0.70
C ASN A 348 -11.60 -9.76 -0.03
N VAL A 349 -10.52 -10.54 0.05
CA VAL A 349 -9.30 -10.27 -0.73
C VAL A 349 -9.56 -10.57 -2.19
N ALA A 350 -10.17 -11.71 -2.52
CA ALA A 350 -10.55 -12.06 -3.90
C ALA A 350 -11.49 -11.05 -4.56
N TYR A 351 -12.29 -10.34 -3.78
CA TYR A 351 -13.13 -9.25 -4.29
C TYR A 351 -12.33 -7.99 -4.67
N GLN A 352 -11.16 -7.75 -4.05
CA GLN A 352 -10.37 -6.54 -4.28
C GLN A 352 -9.21 -6.70 -5.25
N VAL A 353 -8.63 -7.91 -5.35
CA VAL A 353 -7.49 -8.21 -6.25
C VAL A 353 -7.96 -8.66 -7.63
#